data_AF-A0A0D0A666-F1
#
_entry.id   AF-A0A0D0A666-F1
#
_cell.length_a   1.000
_cell.length_b   1.000
_cell.length_c   1.000
_cell.angle_alpha   90.00
_cell.angle_beta   90.00
_cell.angle_gamma   90.00
#
_symmetry.space_group_name_H-M   'P 1'
#
loop_
_entity.id
_entity.type
_entity.pdbx_description
1 polymer ?
#
loop_
_entity_poly.entity_id
_entity_poly.type
_entity_poly.pdbx_seq_one_letter_code
_entity_poly.pdbx_strand_id
1 'polypeptide(L)'
;DGNRENITIMVTICADGTEIPPTVIYKGKAFGTQWHHNNNLGASVAHSTKGWTDGVIGHHWIKDFDKKTCEKANGRPRLLLVDGHNSHYTEAFLSYARQQNIHVLCYPAHTTHIYQGLDVAVFGTLKRCWSEERDEFKRTTGQKITKKNFIQVYQKAHIRAVTPATIKAAFERTGVCPLNRQVITTDMMATSLVTSNQGHLPLLQPSPVRVLADAIHQYQ
;
A
#
# COMPACT_ATOMS: atom_id res chain seq x y z
N ASP A 1 20.25 13.37 -9.00
CA ASP A 1 19.38 13.05 -10.15
C ASP A 1 17.91 13.12 -9.74
N GLY A 2 17.25 14.25 -10.00
CA GLY A 2 15.90 14.57 -9.49
C GLY A 2 14.73 13.96 -10.27
N ASN A 3 14.97 13.03 -11.20
CA ASN A 3 13.91 12.44 -12.01
C ASN A 3 13.46 11.09 -11.42
N ARG A 4 12.81 11.14 -10.25
CA ARG A 4 12.20 9.96 -9.62
C ARG A 4 10.86 9.68 -10.29
N GLU A 5 10.77 8.58 -11.03
CA GLU A 5 9.49 8.04 -11.48
C GLU A 5 8.89 7.13 -10.40
N ASN A 6 7.62 7.35 -10.08
CA ASN A 6 6.90 6.51 -9.13
C ASN A 6 6.24 5.32 -9.86
N ILE A 7 6.30 4.16 -9.22
CA ILE A 7 5.58 2.94 -9.61
C ILE A 7 4.70 2.58 -8.41
N THR A 8 3.40 2.42 -8.65
CA THR A 8 2.44 2.08 -7.61
C THR A 8 2.16 0.59 -7.64
N ILE A 9 1.99 -0.03 -6.48
CA ILE A 9 1.69 -1.46 -6.36
C ILE A 9 0.46 -1.62 -5.46
N MET A 10 -0.56 -2.30 -5.97
CA MET A 10 -1.74 -2.68 -5.21
C MET A 10 -1.59 -4.12 -4.77
N VAL A 11 -1.33 -4.31 -3.48
CA VAL A 11 -1.25 -5.63 -2.84
C VAL A 11 -2.60 -5.97 -2.23
N THR A 12 -3.06 -7.21 -2.38
CA THR A 12 -4.33 -7.66 -1.79
C THR A 12 -4.12 -8.99 -1.08
N ILE A 13 -4.52 -9.05 0.19
CA ILE A 13 -4.35 -10.20 1.07
C ILE A 13 -5.70 -10.75 1.52
N CYS A 14 -5.76 -12.05 1.81
CA CYS A 14 -6.96 -12.75 2.26
C CYS A 14 -6.79 -13.28 3.68
N ALA A 15 -7.87 -13.29 4.47
CA ALA A 15 -7.85 -13.67 5.88
C ALA A 15 -7.40 -15.12 6.14
N ASP A 16 -7.48 -16.01 5.15
CA ASP A 16 -6.99 -17.38 5.24
C ASP A 16 -5.47 -17.50 5.07
N GLY A 17 -4.76 -16.39 4.86
CA GLY A 17 -3.32 -16.35 4.69
C GLY A 17 -2.86 -16.44 3.23
N THR A 18 -3.76 -16.43 2.24
CA THR A 18 -3.34 -16.31 0.84
C THR A 18 -3.31 -14.85 0.40
N GLU A 19 -2.71 -14.59 -0.75
CA GLU A 19 -2.77 -13.31 -1.42
C GLU A 19 -3.35 -13.43 -2.83
N ILE A 20 -3.66 -12.29 -3.42
CA ILE A 20 -4.01 -12.17 -4.83
C ILE A 20 -2.80 -11.54 -5.54
N PRO A 21 -2.39 -12.03 -6.73
CA PRO A 21 -1.32 -11.42 -7.50
C PRO A 21 -1.52 -9.90 -7.63
N PRO A 22 -0.50 -9.09 -7.27
CA PRO A 22 -0.66 -7.65 -7.14
C PRO A 22 -0.89 -6.98 -8.49
N THR A 23 -1.37 -5.74 -8.45
CA THR A 23 -1.41 -4.88 -9.64
C THR A 23 -0.28 -3.85 -9.60
N VAL A 24 0.53 -3.78 -10.65
CA VAL A 24 1.60 -2.81 -10.82
C VAL A 24 1.12 -1.71 -11.77
N ILE A 25 1.15 -0.46 -11.31
CA ILE A 25 0.71 0.71 -12.06
C ILE A 25 1.94 1.55 -12.41
N TYR A 26 2.25 1.62 -13.70
CA TYR A 26 3.34 2.45 -14.20
C TYR A 26 2.85 3.86 -14.56
N LYS A 27 3.70 4.87 -14.30
CA LYS A 27 3.51 6.19 -14.88
C LYS A 27 3.78 6.15 -16.40
N GLY A 28 2.79 6.46 -17.23
CA GLY A 28 2.94 6.45 -18.68
C GLY A 28 1.66 6.78 -19.46
N LYS A 29 1.82 7.19 -20.73
CA LYS A 29 0.70 7.49 -21.64
C LYS A 29 0.24 6.27 -22.46
N ALA A 30 1.07 5.24 -22.57
CA ALA A 30 0.79 4.02 -23.32
C ALA A 30 1.48 2.82 -22.67
N PHE A 31 0.98 1.62 -22.93
CA PHE A 31 1.60 0.36 -22.50
C PHE A 31 2.95 0.15 -23.18
N GLY A 32 3.99 -0.12 -22.38
CA GLY A 32 5.24 -0.67 -22.87
C GLY A 32 5.15 -2.21 -22.91
N THR A 33 5.34 -2.82 -24.06
CA THR A 33 5.30 -4.30 -24.24
C THR A 33 6.25 -5.05 -23.31
N GLN A 34 7.37 -4.43 -22.93
CA GLN A 34 8.39 -5.02 -22.06
C GLN A 34 8.07 -4.97 -20.56
N TRP A 35 6.95 -4.39 -20.15
CA TRP A 35 6.60 -4.25 -18.72
C TRP A 35 6.10 -5.55 -18.09
N HIS A 36 5.77 -6.56 -18.89
CA HIS A 36 5.33 -7.88 -18.43
C HIS A 36 6.45 -8.93 -18.41
N HIS A 37 7.66 -8.59 -18.87
CA HIS A 37 8.76 -9.56 -18.93
C HIS A 37 9.14 -10.05 -17.53
N ASN A 38 9.43 -11.35 -17.43
CA ASN A 38 9.87 -12.02 -16.21
C ASN A 38 8.89 -11.85 -15.02
N ASN A 39 7.59 -11.79 -15.31
CA ASN A 39 6.51 -11.65 -14.32
C ASN A 39 6.02 -13.01 -13.80
N ASN A 40 6.85 -13.70 -13.03
CA ASN A 40 6.48 -14.98 -12.42
C ASN A 40 5.48 -14.81 -11.26
N LEU A 41 5.32 -13.57 -10.77
CA LEU A 41 4.34 -13.21 -9.75
C LEU A 41 2.90 -13.23 -10.27
N GLY A 42 2.69 -13.28 -11.59
CA GLY A 42 1.36 -13.17 -12.19
C GLY A 42 0.72 -11.78 -11.96
N ALA A 43 1.54 -10.76 -11.75
CA ALA A 43 1.07 -9.42 -11.45
C ALA A 43 0.29 -8.83 -12.64
N SER A 44 -0.86 -8.22 -12.38
CA SER A 44 -1.56 -7.42 -13.38
C SER A 44 -0.77 -6.13 -13.63
N VAL A 45 -0.72 -5.65 -14.86
CA VAL A 45 -0.03 -4.39 -15.19
C VAL A 45 -1.04 -3.39 -15.71
N ALA A 46 -1.00 -2.19 -15.15
CA ALA A 46 -1.77 -1.04 -15.60
C ALA A 46 -0.85 0.17 -15.78
N HIS A 47 -1.38 1.24 -16.37
CA HIS A 47 -0.68 2.51 -16.44
C HIS A 47 -1.63 3.69 -16.24
N SER A 48 -1.09 4.78 -15.71
CA SER A 48 -1.77 6.08 -15.72
C SER A 48 -0.77 7.19 -16.00
N THR A 49 -1.26 8.32 -16.51
CA THR A 49 -0.41 9.49 -16.80
C THR A 49 0.31 10.01 -15.55
N LYS A 50 -0.30 9.83 -14.36
CA LYS A 50 0.25 10.25 -13.07
C LYS A 50 0.98 9.13 -12.31
N GLY A 51 0.79 7.87 -12.67
CA GLY A 51 1.35 6.70 -11.95
C GLY A 51 0.57 6.28 -10.70
N TRP A 52 -0.66 6.79 -10.52
CA TRP A 52 -1.58 6.45 -9.43
C TRP A 52 -2.92 5.93 -9.98
N THR A 53 -3.71 5.30 -9.13
CA THR A 53 -5.05 4.79 -9.46
C THR A 53 -6.02 5.94 -9.74
N ASP A 54 -6.83 5.81 -10.79
CA ASP A 54 -7.99 6.65 -11.08
C ASP A 54 -9.28 5.80 -11.09
N GLY A 55 -10.43 6.41 -11.37
CA GLY A 55 -11.71 5.70 -11.40
C GLY A 55 -11.79 4.59 -12.46
N VAL A 56 -11.05 4.72 -13.57
CA VAL A 56 -11.00 3.71 -14.65
C VAL A 56 -10.17 2.52 -14.21
N ILE A 57 -8.99 2.77 -13.63
CA ILE A 57 -8.13 1.73 -13.07
C ILE A 57 -8.86 1.03 -11.92
N GLY A 58 -9.56 1.77 -11.06
CA GLY A 58 -10.38 1.19 -10.00
C GLY A 58 -11.43 0.21 -10.54
N HIS A 59 -12.16 0.61 -11.59
CA HIS A 59 -13.17 -0.26 -12.21
C HIS A 59 -12.57 -1.50 -12.89
N HIS A 60 -11.42 -1.39 -13.54
CA HIS A 60 -10.71 -2.55 -14.08
C HIS A 60 -10.18 -3.46 -12.98
N TRP A 61 -9.66 -2.87 -11.90
CA TRP A 61 -9.11 -3.61 -10.78
C TRP A 61 -10.19 -4.42 -10.05
N ILE A 62 -11.41 -3.90 -9.86
CA ILE A 62 -12.48 -4.68 -9.21
C ILE A 62 -12.95 -5.87 -10.05
N LYS A 63 -12.92 -5.76 -11.39
CA LYS A 63 -13.18 -6.88 -12.30
C LYS A 63 -12.10 -7.95 -12.20
N ASP A 64 -10.84 -7.52 -12.13
CA ASP A 64 -9.69 -8.43 -11.95
C ASP A 64 -9.73 -9.11 -10.57
N PHE A 65 -10.04 -8.36 -9.50
CA PHE A 65 -10.26 -8.88 -8.16
C PHE A 65 -11.36 -9.94 -8.14
N ASP A 66 -12.50 -9.65 -8.77
CA ASP A 66 -13.61 -10.59 -8.87
C ASP A 66 -13.19 -11.88 -9.58
N LYS A 67 -12.58 -11.77 -10.77
CA LYS A 67 -12.06 -12.90 -11.54
C LYS A 67 -11.10 -13.77 -10.74
N LYS A 68 -10.24 -13.16 -9.91
CA LYS A 68 -9.24 -13.88 -9.11
C LYS A 68 -9.79 -14.46 -7.79
N THR A 69 -11.02 -14.10 -7.39
CA THR A 69 -11.57 -14.50 -6.08
C THR A 69 -12.89 -15.26 -6.17
N CYS A 70 -13.60 -15.22 -7.30
CA CYS A 70 -14.94 -15.79 -7.43
C CYS A 70 -14.96 -17.31 -7.19
N GLU A 71 -14.02 -18.04 -7.78
CA GLU A 71 -13.87 -19.48 -7.58
C GLU A 71 -13.62 -19.83 -6.12
N LYS A 72 -12.69 -19.11 -5.47
CA LYS A 72 -12.37 -19.28 -4.06
C LYS A 72 -13.55 -18.94 -3.14
N ALA A 73 -14.35 -17.93 -3.49
CA ALA A 73 -15.53 -17.55 -2.74
C ALA A 73 -16.62 -18.64 -2.81
N ASN A 74 -16.69 -19.37 -3.93
CA ASN A 74 -17.67 -20.45 -4.16
C ASN A 74 -19.11 -19.99 -3.86
N GLY A 75 -19.51 -18.87 -4.48
CA GLY A 75 -20.82 -18.25 -4.31
C GLY A 75 -21.04 -17.48 -3.00
N ARG A 76 -20.12 -17.56 -2.03
CA ARG A 76 -20.23 -16.81 -0.77
C ARG A 76 -19.95 -15.31 -0.99
N PRO A 77 -20.57 -14.43 -0.17
CA PRO A 77 -20.22 -13.01 -0.19
C PRO A 77 -18.73 -12.79 0.14
N ARG A 78 -18.13 -11.82 -0.52
CA ARG A 78 -16.74 -11.39 -0.25
C ARG A 78 -16.77 -10.03 0.42
N LEU A 79 -15.98 -9.86 1.48
CA LEU A 79 -15.76 -8.56 2.12
C LEU A 79 -14.41 -8.00 1.66
N LEU A 80 -14.46 -6.84 1.00
CA LEU A 80 -13.30 -6.08 0.57
C LEU A 80 -13.15 -4.84 1.46
N LEU A 81 -12.01 -4.75 2.16
CA LEU A 81 -11.66 -3.59 2.98
C LEU A 81 -10.69 -2.69 2.22
N VAL A 82 -11.01 -1.41 2.11
CA VAL A 82 -10.24 -0.41 1.34
C VAL A 82 -9.97 0.85 2.16
N ASP A 83 -8.91 1.58 1.80
CA ASP A 83 -8.72 2.94 2.32
C ASP A 83 -9.66 3.95 1.65
N GLY A 84 -9.68 5.15 2.23
CA GLY A 84 -10.49 6.27 1.74
C GLY A 84 -9.94 6.96 0.49
N HIS A 85 -9.17 6.28 -0.36
CA HIS A 85 -8.71 6.89 -1.61
C HIS A 85 -9.85 6.95 -2.65
N ASN A 86 -9.99 8.10 -3.33
CA ASN A 86 -11.07 8.40 -4.28
C ASN A 86 -11.31 7.37 -5.39
N SER A 87 -10.31 6.54 -5.71
CA SER A 87 -10.47 5.46 -6.69
C SER A 87 -11.39 4.32 -6.24
N HIS A 88 -11.67 4.18 -4.94
CA HIS A 88 -12.35 3.02 -4.37
C HIS A 88 -13.87 3.15 -4.23
N TYR A 89 -14.45 4.30 -4.57
CA TYR A 89 -15.89 4.56 -4.38
C TYR A 89 -16.52 5.31 -5.55
N THR A 90 -16.04 5.08 -6.77
CA THR A 90 -16.80 5.49 -7.96
C THR A 90 -18.08 4.68 -8.09
N GLU A 91 -19.13 5.27 -8.67
CA GLU A 91 -20.40 4.58 -8.91
C GLU A 91 -20.20 3.28 -9.69
N ALA A 92 -19.39 3.31 -10.75
CA ALA A 92 -19.09 2.13 -11.57
C ALA A 92 -18.38 1.02 -10.79
N PHE A 93 -17.51 1.37 -9.84
CA PHE A 93 -16.84 0.40 -8.97
C PHE A 93 -17.84 -0.25 -8.01
N LEU A 94 -18.61 0.57 -7.28
CA LEU A 94 -19.54 0.09 -6.25
C LEU A 94 -20.72 -0.68 -6.86
N SER A 95 -21.22 -0.24 -8.01
CA SER A 95 -22.28 -0.94 -8.75
C SER A 95 -21.83 -2.34 -9.19
N TYR A 96 -20.61 -2.46 -9.73
CA TYR A 96 -20.06 -3.76 -10.12
C TYR A 96 -19.83 -4.66 -8.90
N ALA A 97 -19.23 -4.13 -7.83
CA ALA A 97 -19.01 -4.89 -6.59
C ALA A 97 -20.32 -5.45 -6.03
N ARG A 98 -21.37 -4.63 -5.97
CA ARG A 98 -22.71 -5.05 -5.52
C ARG A 98 -23.28 -6.16 -6.40
N GLN A 99 -23.18 -6.04 -7.72
CA GLN A 99 -23.68 -7.06 -8.66
C GLN A 99 -22.96 -8.42 -8.48
N GLN A 100 -21.69 -8.41 -8.08
CA GLN A 100 -20.88 -9.61 -7.88
C GLN A 100 -20.81 -10.11 -6.43
N ASN A 101 -21.73 -9.65 -5.57
CA ASN A 101 -21.78 -10.03 -4.14
C ASN A 101 -20.47 -9.73 -3.39
N ILE A 102 -19.84 -8.60 -3.72
CA ILE A 102 -18.65 -8.06 -3.06
C ILE A 102 -19.10 -6.85 -2.21
N HIS A 103 -19.00 -6.98 -0.90
CA HIS A 103 -19.24 -5.90 0.04
C HIS A 103 -17.96 -5.08 0.19
N VAL A 104 -18.04 -3.78 -0.07
CA VAL A 104 -16.91 -2.86 0.06
C VAL A 104 -17.09 -2.06 1.35
N LEU A 105 -16.13 -2.14 2.27
CA LEU A 105 -16.08 -1.29 3.45
C LEU A 105 -14.82 -0.43 3.41
N CYS A 106 -15.02 0.87 3.57
CA CYS A 106 -13.94 1.83 3.71
C CYS A 106 -13.58 2.00 5.17
N TYR A 107 -12.29 2.04 5.48
CA TYR A 107 -11.84 2.42 6.82
C TYR A 107 -12.23 3.87 7.14
N PRO A 108 -12.51 4.21 8.41
CA PRO A 108 -12.69 5.60 8.82
C PRO A 108 -11.49 6.47 8.45
N ALA A 109 -11.72 7.75 8.17
CA ALA A 109 -10.66 8.68 7.82
C ALA A 109 -9.56 8.71 8.90
N HIS A 110 -8.30 8.81 8.46
CA HIS A 110 -7.11 8.85 9.33
C HIS A 110 -6.86 7.61 10.22
N THR A 111 -7.56 6.49 9.98
CA THR A 111 -7.39 5.25 10.78
C THR A 111 -6.64 4.12 10.05
N THR A 112 -6.01 4.41 8.91
CA THR A 112 -5.21 3.44 8.14
C THR A 112 -4.15 2.75 9.01
N HIS A 113 -3.44 3.50 9.84
CA HIS A 113 -2.41 2.97 10.74
C HIS A 113 -2.96 2.03 11.84
N ILE A 114 -4.28 1.92 11.97
CA ILE A 114 -4.99 1.12 12.97
C ILE A 114 -5.64 -0.10 12.29
N TYR A 115 -6.46 0.14 11.26
CA TYR A 115 -7.28 -0.91 10.66
C TYR A 115 -6.70 -1.53 9.38
N GLN A 116 -5.74 -0.88 8.73
CA GLN A 116 -5.17 -1.40 7.49
C GLN A 116 -4.04 -2.39 7.78
N GLY A 117 -4.36 -3.67 7.78
CA GLY A 117 -3.40 -4.74 8.09
C GLY A 117 -2.15 -4.70 7.20
N LEU A 118 -2.29 -4.26 5.94
CA LEU A 118 -1.16 -4.06 5.04
C LEU A 118 -0.14 -3.05 5.58
N ASP A 119 -0.59 -1.91 6.12
CA ASP A 119 0.30 -0.92 6.74
C ASP A 119 0.84 -1.38 8.09
N VAL A 120 -0.01 -2.02 8.89
CA VAL A 120 0.34 -2.46 10.25
C VAL A 120 1.39 -3.58 10.26
N ALA A 121 1.36 -4.50 9.30
CA ALA A 121 2.16 -5.73 9.38
C ALA A 121 2.97 -6.07 8.12
N VAL A 122 2.58 -5.61 6.92
CA VAL A 122 3.16 -6.11 5.67
C VAL A 122 4.12 -5.10 5.03
N PHE A 123 3.71 -3.84 4.89
CA PHE A 123 4.46 -2.85 4.11
C PHE A 123 5.80 -2.44 4.73
N GLY A 124 5.95 -2.49 6.06
CA GLY A 124 7.24 -2.30 6.71
C GLY A 124 8.27 -3.33 6.25
N THR A 125 7.92 -4.61 6.34
CA THR A 125 8.76 -5.72 5.88
C THR A 125 9.03 -5.65 4.38
N LEU A 126 7.99 -5.37 3.58
CA LEU A 126 8.11 -5.28 2.12
C LEU A 126 9.07 -4.16 1.70
N LYS A 127 9.03 -2.98 2.33
CA LYS A 127 9.95 -1.86 2.04
C LYS A 127 11.41 -2.25 2.33
N ARG A 128 11.64 -2.99 3.42
CA ARG A 128 12.97 -3.50 3.76
C ARG A 128 13.46 -4.52 2.73
N CYS A 129 12.67 -5.56 2.45
CA CYS A 129 13.02 -6.56 1.45
C CYS A 129 13.23 -5.93 0.06
N TRP A 130 12.40 -4.97 -0.34
CA TRP A 130 12.59 -4.23 -1.59
C TRP A 130 13.92 -3.50 -1.65
N SER A 131 14.32 -2.86 -0.56
CA SER A 131 15.61 -2.14 -0.50
C SER A 131 16.78 -3.12 -0.65
N GLU A 132 16.73 -4.26 0.04
CA GLU A 132 17.73 -5.33 -0.07
C GLU A 132 17.82 -5.88 -1.51
N GLU A 133 16.69 -6.26 -2.12
CA GLU A 133 16.67 -6.82 -3.49
C GLU A 133 17.12 -5.80 -4.54
N ARG A 134 16.76 -4.52 -4.37
CA ARG A 134 17.21 -3.43 -5.24
C ARG A 134 18.72 -3.26 -5.17
N ASP A 135 19.27 -3.23 -3.96
CA ASP A 135 20.70 -2.99 -3.74
C ASP A 135 21.52 -4.18 -4.23
N GLU A 136 21.02 -5.40 -4.01
CA GLU A 136 21.60 -6.63 -4.54
C GLU A 136 21.57 -6.67 -6.08
N PHE A 137 20.46 -6.29 -6.71
CA PHE A 137 20.36 -6.20 -8.16
C PHE A 137 21.38 -5.21 -8.73
N LYS A 138 21.54 -4.04 -8.11
CA LYS A 138 22.53 -3.05 -8.52
C LYS A 138 23.95 -3.57 -8.34
N ARG A 139 24.23 -4.26 -7.23
CA ARG A 139 25.56 -4.82 -6.92
C ARG A 139 25.98 -5.91 -7.90
N THR A 140 25.05 -6.78 -8.29
CA THR A 140 25.32 -7.95 -9.14
C THR A 140 25.31 -7.63 -10.63
N THR A 141 24.44 -6.74 -11.09
CA THR A 141 24.27 -6.45 -12.53
C THR A 141 24.84 -5.10 -12.96
N GLY A 142 25.11 -4.20 -12.01
CA GLY A 142 25.45 -2.79 -12.29
C GLY A 142 24.28 -1.96 -12.83
N GLN A 143 23.09 -2.53 -13.01
CA GLN A 143 21.95 -1.86 -13.63
C GLN A 143 21.09 -1.09 -12.61
N LYS A 144 20.46 -0.01 -13.08
CA LYS A 144 19.42 0.70 -12.31
C LYS A 144 18.07 -0.01 -12.46
N ILE A 145 17.19 0.18 -11.49
CA ILE A 145 15.79 -0.22 -11.62
C ILE A 145 15.11 0.66 -12.68
N THR A 146 14.40 0.01 -13.60
CA THR A 146 13.62 0.61 -14.67
C THR A 146 12.27 -0.11 -14.77
N LYS A 147 11.32 0.44 -15.52
CA LYS A 147 10.02 -0.22 -15.74
C LYS A 147 10.16 -1.63 -16.33
N LYS A 148 11.22 -1.90 -17.09
CA LYS A 148 11.50 -3.18 -17.76
C LYS A 148 11.92 -4.30 -16.80
N ASN A 149 12.67 -3.97 -15.75
CA ASN A 149 13.21 -4.94 -14.79
C ASN A 149 12.53 -4.86 -13.41
N PHE A 150 11.59 -3.92 -13.23
CA PHE A 150 10.94 -3.68 -11.94
C PHE A 150 10.27 -4.93 -11.37
N ILE A 151 9.37 -5.58 -12.12
CA ILE A 151 8.63 -6.77 -11.64
C ILE A 151 9.60 -7.90 -11.30
N GLN A 152 10.63 -8.11 -12.14
CA GLN A 152 11.63 -9.15 -11.94
C GLN A 152 12.35 -9.03 -10.58
N VAL A 153 12.64 -7.81 -10.14
CA VAL A 153 13.28 -7.55 -8.85
C VAL A 153 12.23 -7.52 -7.73
N TYR A 154 11.10 -6.85 -7.96
CA TYR A 154 10.05 -6.68 -6.96
C TYR A 154 9.44 -8.02 -6.50
N GLN A 155 9.26 -8.99 -7.41
CA GLN A 155 8.69 -10.29 -7.06
C GLN A 155 9.51 -11.01 -5.98
N LYS A 156 10.84 -10.85 -5.95
CA LYS A 156 11.69 -11.45 -4.91
C LYS A 156 11.38 -10.85 -3.54
N ALA A 157 11.23 -9.52 -3.48
CA ALA A 157 10.87 -8.82 -2.26
C ALA A 157 9.45 -9.16 -1.81
N HIS A 158 8.52 -9.26 -2.76
CA HIS A 158 7.12 -9.60 -2.52
C HIS A 158 6.99 -10.99 -1.88
N ILE A 159 7.56 -12.03 -2.50
CA ILE A 159 7.52 -13.40 -2.01
C ILE A 159 8.13 -13.52 -0.61
N ARG A 160 9.20 -12.76 -0.31
CA ARG A 160 9.84 -12.76 1.02
C ARG A 160 9.01 -12.07 2.10
N ALA A 161 8.21 -11.06 1.74
CA ALA A 161 7.52 -10.21 2.72
C ALA A 161 6.04 -10.59 2.90
N VAL A 162 5.36 -10.99 1.83
CA VAL A 162 3.93 -11.30 1.81
C VAL A 162 3.76 -12.81 1.93
N THR A 163 3.80 -13.28 3.17
CA THR A 163 3.77 -14.70 3.53
C THR A 163 2.46 -15.02 4.24
N PRO A 164 2.02 -16.28 4.29
CA PRO A 164 0.83 -16.65 5.05
C PRO A 164 0.87 -16.23 6.52
N ALA A 165 2.06 -16.27 7.13
CA ALA A 165 2.24 -15.83 8.51
C ALA A 165 2.06 -14.31 8.67
N THR A 166 2.67 -13.50 7.80
CA THR A 166 2.53 -12.04 7.86
C THR A 166 1.12 -11.58 7.51
N ILE A 167 0.44 -12.28 6.60
CA ILE A 167 -0.95 -12.02 6.24
C ILE A 167 -1.87 -12.30 7.43
N LYS A 168 -1.79 -13.49 8.05
CA LYS A 168 -2.64 -13.84 9.20
C LYS A 168 -2.42 -12.88 10.37
N ALA A 169 -1.16 -12.55 10.67
CA ALA A 169 -0.82 -11.55 11.68
C ALA A 169 -1.42 -10.16 11.36
N ALA A 170 -1.50 -9.78 10.08
CA ALA A 170 -2.13 -8.52 9.66
C ALA A 170 -3.62 -8.46 10.01
N PHE A 171 -4.34 -9.58 9.86
CA PHE A 171 -5.77 -9.65 10.20
C PHE A 171 -6.01 -9.79 11.72
N GLU A 172 -5.14 -10.51 12.42
CA GLU A 172 -5.22 -10.66 13.88
C GLU A 172 -4.98 -9.31 14.59
N ARG A 173 -3.96 -8.56 14.15
CA ARG A 173 -3.61 -7.25 14.73
C ARG A 173 -4.62 -6.14 14.50
N THR A 174 -5.45 -6.27 13.48
CA THR A 174 -6.55 -5.32 13.22
C THR A 174 -7.86 -5.79 13.85
N GLY A 175 -7.89 -6.99 14.42
CA GLY A 175 -9.10 -7.61 14.96
C GLY A 175 -10.15 -7.93 13.89
N VAL A 176 -9.77 -7.98 12.61
CA VAL A 176 -10.70 -8.26 11.51
C VAL A 176 -10.92 -9.77 11.38
N CYS A 177 -9.87 -10.58 11.50
CA CYS A 177 -9.98 -12.03 11.45
C CYS A 177 -8.93 -12.70 12.36
N PRO A 178 -9.35 -13.46 13.40
CA PRO A 178 -10.74 -13.58 13.86
C PRO A 178 -11.27 -12.21 14.32
N LEU A 179 -12.60 -12.02 14.22
CA LEU A 179 -13.22 -10.77 14.62
C LEU A 179 -13.03 -10.56 16.13
N ASN A 180 -12.23 -9.56 16.50
CA ASN A 180 -11.99 -9.18 17.88
C ASN A 180 -12.04 -7.66 18.05
N ARG A 181 -13.13 -7.19 18.65
CA ARG A 181 -13.39 -5.76 18.87
C ARG A 181 -12.53 -5.14 19.98
N GLN A 182 -11.80 -5.94 20.74
CA GLN A 182 -10.95 -5.47 21.84
C GLN A 182 -9.52 -5.15 21.39
N VAL A 183 -9.15 -5.52 20.16
CA VAL A 183 -7.79 -5.27 19.63
C VAL A 183 -7.54 -3.78 19.44
N ILE A 184 -8.57 -3.02 19.05
CA ILE A 184 -8.49 -1.58 18.86
C ILE A 184 -9.07 -0.89 20.08
N THR A 185 -8.22 -0.20 20.84
CA THR A 185 -8.62 0.56 22.02
C THR A 185 -8.97 2.00 21.67
N THR A 186 -9.70 2.69 22.54
CA THR A 186 -10.02 4.12 22.39
C THR A 186 -8.75 4.97 22.29
N ASP A 187 -7.69 4.60 23.00
CA ASP A 187 -6.41 5.31 22.96
C ASP A 187 -5.73 5.20 21.59
N MET A 188 -5.85 4.06 20.91
CA MET A 188 -5.33 3.90 19.54
C MET A 188 -6.09 4.78 18.56
N MET A 189 -7.36 5.09 18.84
CA MET A 189 -8.22 5.95 18.04
C MET A 189 -8.08 7.44 18.41
N ALA A 190 -7.30 7.77 19.44
CA ALA A 190 -7.04 9.15 19.80
C ALA A 190 -6.25 9.84 18.68
N THR A 191 -6.70 11.03 18.29
CA THR A 191 -5.95 11.86 17.34
C THR A 191 -4.56 12.12 17.89
N SER A 192 -3.54 12.06 17.03
CA SER A 192 -2.17 12.43 17.40
C SER A 192 -2.19 13.76 18.16
N LEU A 193 -1.65 13.77 19.39
CA LEU A 193 -1.50 14.99 20.17
C LEU A 193 -0.64 15.99 19.40
N VAL A 194 -1.02 17.27 19.44
CA VAL A 194 -0.23 18.37 18.87
C VAL A 194 1.00 18.63 19.76
N THR A 195 1.92 17.69 19.87
CA THR A 195 3.16 17.86 20.66
C THR A 195 4.43 17.33 19.98
N SER A 196 4.38 16.99 18.68
CA SER A 196 5.59 16.67 17.90
C SER A 196 6.02 17.82 16.97
N ASN A 197 6.16 19.03 17.51
CA ASN A 197 6.86 20.14 16.86
C ASN A 197 7.95 20.76 17.76
N GLN A 198 8.43 20.05 18.78
CA GLN A 198 9.71 20.45 19.39
C GLN A 198 10.84 19.74 18.64
N GLY A 199 11.23 20.33 17.51
CA GLY A 199 12.51 20.00 16.88
C GLY A 199 13.62 20.42 17.82
N HIS A 200 14.18 19.48 18.58
CA HIS A 200 15.43 19.75 19.27
C HIS A 200 16.54 19.73 18.22
N LEU A 201 17.10 20.90 17.91
CA LEU A 201 18.25 21.00 17.03
C LEU A 201 19.41 20.24 17.70
N PRO A 202 20.07 19.29 17.01
CA PRO A 202 21.09 18.41 17.60
C PRO A 202 22.39 19.15 17.99
N LEU A 203 22.45 20.47 17.84
CA LEU A 203 23.60 21.31 18.13
C LEU A 203 23.16 22.55 18.92
N LEU A 204 23.94 22.93 19.92
CA LEU A 204 23.84 24.22 20.60
C LEU A 204 23.99 25.35 19.55
N GLN A 205 22.88 26.00 19.23
CA GLN A 205 22.86 27.11 18.28
C GLN A 205 23.59 28.33 18.88
N PRO A 206 24.32 29.13 18.09
CA PRO A 206 24.91 30.39 18.55
C PRO A 206 23.84 31.36 19.06
N SER A 207 24.19 32.15 20.08
CA SER A 207 23.30 33.08 20.81
C SER A 207 22.27 33.85 19.95
N PRO A 208 22.63 34.45 18.80
CA PRO A 208 21.68 35.22 18.00
C PRO A 208 20.53 34.39 17.42
N VAL A 209 20.78 33.12 17.10
CA VAL A 209 19.78 32.21 16.51
C VAL A 209 18.82 31.69 17.58
N ARG A 210 19.29 31.55 18.81
CA ARG A 210 18.47 31.14 19.96
C ARG A 210 17.46 32.22 20.34
N VAL A 211 17.87 33.49 20.35
CA VAL A 211 16.98 34.63 20.65
C VAL A 211 15.85 34.76 19.62
N LEU A 212 16.15 34.53 18.33
CA LEU A 212 15.14 34.52 17.26
C LEU A 212 14.17 33.33 17.37
N ALA A 213 14.67 32.14 17.73
CA ALA A 213 13.83 30.96 17.92
C ALA A 213 12.88 31.11 19.12
N ASP A 214 13.36 31.69 20.22
CA ASP A 214 12.55 31.94 21.43
C ASP A 214 11.47 33.01 21.18
N ALA A 215 11.77 34.05 20.39
CA ALA A 215 10.81 35.08 20.00
C ALA A 215 9.70 34.55 19.08
N ILE A 216 10.01 33.61 18.18
CA ILE A 216 9.03 32.96 17.30
C ILE A 216 8.09 32.05 18.09
N HIS A 217 8.57 31.43 19.16
CA HIS A 217 7.76 30.54 20.00
C HIS A 217 6.79 31.28 20.93
N GLN A 218 7.03 32.55 21.26
CA GLN A 218 6.14 33.37 22.11
C GLN A 218 4.95 33.99 21.36
N TYR A 219 4.89 33.89 20.03
CA TYR A 219 3.83 34.46 19.19
C TYR A 219 2.89 33.40 18.56
N GLN A 220 2.91 32.16 19.07
CA GLN A 220 1.90 31.12 18.82
C GLN A 220 1.14 30.81 20.10
#